data_AF-A0A132BF65-F1
#
_entry.id   AF-A0A132BF65-F1
#
_cell.length_a   1.000
_cell.length_b   1.000
_cell.length_c   1.000
_cell.angle_alpha   90.00
_cell.angle_beta   90.00
_cell.angle_gamma   90.00
#
_symmetry.space_group_name_H-M   'P 1'
#
loop_
_entity.id
_entity.type
_entity.pdbx_description
1 polymer ?
#
loop_
_entity_poly.entity_id
_entity_poly.type
_entity_poly.pdbx_seq_one_letter_code
_entity_poly.pdbx_strand_id
1 'polypeptide(L)'
;MSAERVRGETPIQQLEQEVLQIRKFRETMGKPGDHNLEASERAALECLRILKQVQKDLHGCTCGECLDGLISPRMKLALKVRSSMINDTLVMENHGKRWMEWQSHNFSPVDPDIQKLFRRDADLREAYANVFMAISSCLEDGSVPYTSNILWKGKYSNYPIAHFKGLGDEVGSALGHCFRAVQSQDEDGSHLEAFKENIENLLKCENDSDFERVPELCGLDDGTTWG
;
A
#
# COMPACT_ATOMS: atom_id res chain seq x y z
N MET A 1 -20.86 -13.03 -23.62
CA MET A 1 -21.97 -12.79 -22.69
C MET A 1 -21.38 -12.22 -21.42
N SER A 2 -21.39 -10.88 -21.28
CA SER A 2 -20.91 -10.21 -20.08
C SER A 2 -21.99 -10.26 -19.02
N ALA A 3 -21.68 -10.81 -17.85
CA ALA A 3 -22.52 -10.61 -16.67
C ALA A 3 -22.55 -9.10 -16.37
N GLU A 4 -23.73 -8.49 -16.45
CA GLU A 4 -23.94 -7.10 -16.05
C GLU A 4 -23.56 -6.96 -14.57
N ARG A 5 -22.62 -6.05 -14.28
CA ARG A 5 -22.26 -5.68 -12.90
C ARG A 5 -23.46 -5.00 -12.26
N VAL A 6 -24.24 -5.75 -11.48
CA VAL A 6 -25.19 -5.17 -10.54
C VAL A 6 -24.37 -4.46 -9.45
N ARG A 7 -24.39 -3.13 -9.45
CA ARG A 7 -23.88 -2.21 -8.41
C ARG A 7 -22.68 -2.72 -7.58
N GLY A 8 -21.47 -2.43 -8.04
CA GLY A 8 -20.25 -2.45 -7.21
C GLY A 8 -19.75 -3.82 -6.75
N GLU A 9 -20.53 -4.89 -6.89
CA GLU A 9 -20.12 -6.24 -6.51
C GLU A 9 -19.29 -6.90 -7.61
N THR A 10 -18.18 -7.51 -7.21
CA THR A 10 -17.33 -8.31 -8.09
C THR A 10 -17.95 -9.68 -8.39
N PRO A 11 -17.59 -10.33 -9.51
CA PRO A 11 -18.14 -11.65 -9.86
C PRO A 11 -18.02 -12.70 -8.74
N ILE A 12 -16.97 -12.62 -7.91
CA ILE A 12 -16.77 -13.54 -6.78
C ILE A 12 -17.65 -13.22 -5.58
N GLN A 13 -17.99 -11.94 -5.37
CA GLN A 13 -18.95 -11.50 -4.34
C GLN A 13 -20.37 -11.90 -4.74
N GLN A 14 -20.72 -11.80 -6.03
CA GLN A 14 -21.99 -12.30 -6.55
C GLN A 14 -22.11 -13.82 -6.34
N LEU A 15 -21.06 -14.57 -6.69
CA LEU A 15 -21.02 -16.01 -6.47
C LEU A 15 -21.14 -16.39 -4.98
N GLU A 16 -20.50 -15.63 -4.09
CA GLU A 16 -20.64 -15.82 -2.64
C GLU A 16 -22.06 -15.59 -2.15
N GLN A 17 -22.70 -14.50 -2.59
CA GLN A 17 -24.09 -14.22 -2.24
C GLN A 17 -25.02 -15.32 -2.74
N GLU A 18 -24.83 -15.83 -3.95
CA GLU A 18 -25.61 -16.94 -4.49
C GLU A 18 -25.46 -18.21 -3.64
N VAL A 19 -24.23 -18.59 -3.27
CA VAL A 19 -23.99 -19.76 -2.40
C VAL A 19 -24.66 -19.57 -1.03
N LEU A 20 -24.56 -18.38 -0.44
CA LEU A 20 -25.20 -18.08 0.85
C LEU A 20 -26.73 -18.06 0.78
N GLN A 21 -27.31 -17.55 -0.31
CA GLN A 21 -28.76 -17.56 -0.52
C GLN A 21 -29.30 -18.97 -0.67
N ILE A 22 -28.61 -19.83 -1.44
CA ILE A 22 -28.98 -21.25 -1.60
C ILE A 22 -28.97 -21.96 -0.24
N ARG A 23 -27.96 -21.69 0.59
CA ARG A 23 -27.86 -22.25 1.95
C ARG A 23 -29.00 -21.77 2.84
N LYS A 24 -29.24 -20.46 2.93
CA LYS A 24 -30.32 -19.88 3.75
C LYS A 24 -31.69 -20.43 3.37
N PHE A 25 -31.97 -20.54 2.07
CA PHE A 25 -33.23 -21.10 1.56
C PHE A 25 -33.43 -22.56 2.02
N ARG A 26 -32.36 -23.35 2.12
CA ARG A 26 -32.44 -24.74 2.60
C ARG A 26 -32.67 -24.84 4.10
N GLU A 27 -31.98 -24.02 4.89
CA GLU A 27 -32.17 -23.94 6.33
C GLU A 27 -33.62 -23.58 6.67
N THR A 28 -34.28 -22.75 5.85
CA THR A 28 -35.71 -22.42 6.01
C THR A 28 -36.67 -23.51 5.54
N MET A 29 -36.31 -24.27 4.50
CA MET A 29 -37.17 -25.32 3.91
C MET A 29 -37.12 -26.67 4.64
N GLY A 30 -36.28 -26.80 5.69
CA GLY A 30 -36.39 -27.87 6.69
C GLY A 30 -36.26 -29.31 6.16
N LYS A 31 -35.52 -29.54 5.07
CA LYS A 31 -35.24 -30.91 4.59
C LYS A 31 -33.94 -31.44 5.19
N PRO A 32 -33.98 -32.44 6.08
CA PRO A 32 -32.77 -33.06 6.61
C PRO A 32 -32.15 -34.02 5.57
N GLY A 33 -30.81 -33.98 5.47
CA GLY A 33 -30.02 -35.21 5.36
C GLY A 33 -29.72 -35.80 3.98
N ASP A 34 -29.50 -34.99 2.94
CA ASP A 34 -28.80 -35.51 1.75
C ASP A 34 -27.29 -35.25 1.89
N HIS A 35 -26.57 -36.26 2.41
CA HIS A 35 -25.13 -36.20 2.66
C HIS A 35 -24.30 -35.88 1.40
N ASN A 36 -24.78 -36.23 0.20
CA ASN A 36 -24.09 -35.89 -1.05
C ASN A 36 -24.19 -34.39 -1.36
N LEU A 37 -25.31 -33.77 -1.00
CA LEU A 37 -25.54 -32.35 -1.16
C LEU A 37 -24.79 -31.51 -0.12
N GLU A 38 -24.69 -31.98 1.13
CA GLU A 38 -23.84 -31.36 2.16
C GLU A 38 -22.35 -31.45 1.81
N ALA A 39 -21.92 -32.54 1.18
CA ALA A 39 -20.55 -32.68 0.68
C ALA A 39 -20.27 -31.73 -0.50
N SER A 40 -21.23 -31.62 -1.43
CA SER A 40 -21.15 -30.70 -2.57
C SER A 40 -21.13 -29.23 -2.14
N GLU A 41 -21.93 -28.85 -1.14
CA GLU A 41 -21.95 -27.48 -0.60
C GLU A 41 -20.62 -27.13 0.08
N ARG A 42 -20.06 -28.04 0.88
CA ARG A 42 -18.72 -27.86 1.47
C ARG A 42 -17.65 -27.72 0.39
N ALA A 43 -17.70 -28.53 -0.66
CA ALA A 43 -16.76 -28.43 -1.78
C ALA A 43 -16.89 -27.09 -2.52
N ALA A 44 -18.11 -26.58 -2.72
CA ALA A 44 -18.34 -25.29 -3.37
C ALA A 44 -17.81 -24.11 -2.53
N LEU A 45 -18.05 -24.13 -1.21
CA LEU A 45 -17.51 -23.13 -0.29
C LEU A 45 -15.97 -23.17 -0.25
N GLU A 46 -15.38 -24.36 -0.27
CA GLU A 46 -13.92 -24.51 -0.31
C GLU A 46 -13.34 -24.01 -1.64
N CYS A 47 -13.98 -24.29 -2.77
CA CYS A 47 -13.59 -23.74 -4.07
C CYS A 47 -13.69 -22.22 -4.08
N LEU A 48 -14.75 -21.64 -3.51
CA LEU A 48 -14.93 -20.20 -3.39
C LEU A 48 -13.82 -19.58 -2.53
N ARG A 49 -13.46 -20.22 -1.41
CA ARG A 49 -12.35 -19.81 -0.54
C ARG A 49 -11.03 -19.80 -1.30
N ILE A 50 -10.72 -20.88 -2.03
CA ILE A 50 -9.51 -20.99 -2.85
C ILE A 50 -9.50 -19.91 -3.94
N LEU A 51 -10.60 -19.71 -4.66
CA LEU A 51 -10.70 -18.70 -5.71
C LEU A 51 -10.51 -17.28 -5.16
N LYS A 52 -11.07 -16.98 -3.98
CA LYS A 52 -10.84 -15.70 -3.30
C LYS A 52 -9.38 -15.51 -2.93
N GLN A 53 -8.75 -16.55 -2.40
CA GLN A 53 -7.34 -16.51 -2.06
C GLN A 53 -6.48 -16.28 -3.31
N VAL A 54 -6.73 -17.02 -4.40
CA VAL A 54 -6.01 -16.86 -5.68
C VAL A 54 -6.22 -15.48 -6.28
N GLN A 55 -7.44 -14.92 -6.23
CA GLN A 55 -7.72 -13.56 -6.68
C GLN A 55 -6.98 -12.52 -5.84
N LYS A 56 -6.99 -12.68 -4.51
CA LYS A 56 -6.22 -11.83 -3.60
C LYS A 56 -4.72 -11.94 -3.89
N ASP A 57 -4.25 -13.16 -4.12
CA ASP A 57 -2.87 -13.54 -4.46
C ASP A 57 -2.37 -12.84 -5.72
N LEU A 58 -3.19 -12.82 -6.78
CA LEU A 58 -2.78 -12.32 -8.09
C LEU A 58 -3.13 -10.85 -8.34
N HIS A 59 -4.20 -10.35 -7.73
CA HIS A 59 -4.82 -9.08 -8.12
C HIS A 59 -5.18 -8.17 -6.93
N GLY A 60 -4.84 -8.57 -5.71
CA GLY A 60 -5.16 -7.81 -4.51
C GLY A 60 -6.64 -7.84 -4.11
N CYS A 61 -7.05 -6.86 -3.32
CA CYS A 61 -8.40 -6.69 -2.82
C CYS A 61 -9.41 -6.45 -3.95
N THR A 62 -10.55 -7.15 -3.85
CA THR A 62 -11.65 -7.06 -4.80
C THR A 62 -12.73 -6.06 -4.37
N CYS A 63 -12.45 -5.13 -3.44
CA CYS A 63 -13.47 -4.19 -2.96
C CYS A 63 -13.86 -3.10 -3.97
N GLY A 64 -13.09 -2.95 -5.06
CA GLY A 64 -13.34 -1.97 -6.11
C GLY A 64 -12.79 -0.57 -5.83
N GLU A 65 -12.41 -0.29 -4.58
CA GLU A 65 -11.94 1.03 -4.12
C GLU A 65 -10.43 1.07 -3.85
N CYS A 66 -9.79 -0.09 -3.72
CA CYS A 66 -8.34 -0.15 -3.58
C CYS A 66 -7.67 0.22 -4.90
N LEU A 67 -6.63 1.03 -4.81
CA LEU A 67 -5.81 1.44 -5.94
C LEU A 67 -5.05 0.23 -6.51
N ASP A 68 -5.35 -0.11 -7.76
CA ASP A 68 -4.99 -1.38 -8.43
C ASP A 68 -5.35 -2.65 -7.62
N GLY A 69 -6.33 -2.57 -6.72
CA GLY A 69 -6.61 -3.65 -5.78
C GLY A 69 -5.61 -3.74 -4.61
N LEU A 70 -4.58 -2.90 -4.55
CA LEU A 70 -3.50 -3.03 -3.57
C LEU A 70 -3.67 -2.07 -2.40
N ILE A 71 -3.66 -0.77 -2.66
CA ILE A 71 -3.61 0.25 -1.60
C ILE A 71 -5.03 0.71 -1.29
N SER A 72 -5.50 0.48 -0.07
CA SER A 72 -6.82 0.92 0.36
C SER A 72 -6.94 2.45 0.41
N PRO A 73 -8.17 3.03 0.39
CA PRO A 73 -8.35 4.47 0.52
C PRO A 73 -7.68 5.06 1.77
N ARG A 74 -7.71 4.34 2.90
CA ARG A 74 -7.12 4.78 4.17
C ARG A 74 -5.60 4.67 4.14
N MET A 75 -5.05 3.56 3.65
CA MET A 75 -3.61 3.40 3.48
C MET A 75 -3.04 4.42 2.49
N LYS A 76 -3.77 4.74 1.40
CA LYS A 76 -3.42 5.81 0.46
C LYS A 76 -3.28 7.15 1.17
N LEU A 77 -4.25 7.53 2.01
CA LEU A 77 -4.19 8.77 2.79
C LEU A 77 -2.96 8.77 3.70
N ALA A 78 -2.73 7.69 4.44
CA ALA A 78 -1.61 7.59 5.37
C ALA A 78 -0.25 7.67 4.66
N LEU A 79 -0.06 6.94 3.56
CA LEU A 79 1.16 7.00 2.75
C LEU A 79 1.39 8.37 2.14
N LYS A 80 0.33 9.03 1.63
CA LYS A 80 0.41 10.38 1.07
C LYS A 80 0.87 11.38 2.13
N VAL A 81 0.18 11.40 3.28
CA VAL A 81 0.54 12.28 4.40
C VAL A 81 1.97 12.02 4.84
N ARG A 82 2.35 10.76 5.03
CA ARG A 82 3.66 10.41 5.56
C ARG A 82 4.79 10.78 4.60
N SER A 83 4.65 10.48 3.31
CA SER A 83 5.62 10.86 2.30
C SER A 83 5.77 12.38 2.18
N SER A 84 4.68 13.14 2.18
CA SER A 84 4.72 14.60 2.22
C SER A 84 5.43 15.13 3.47
N MET A 85 5.11 14.62 4.66
CA MET A 85 5.77 15.06 5.90
C MET A 85 7.28 14.77 5.91
N ILE A 86 7.71 13.62 5.38
CA ILE A 86 9.14 13.29 5.27
C ILE A 86 9.82 14.26 4.30
N ASN A 87 9.23 14.54 3.14
CA ASN A 87 9.76 15.53 2.21
C ASN A 87 9.93 16.89 2.89
N ASP A 88 8.85 17.43 3.49
CA ASP A 88 8.84 18.74 4.15
C ASP A 88 9.95 18.85 5.20
N THR A 89 10.15 17.77 5.97
CA THR A 89 11.19 17.71 7.01
C THR A 89 12.60 17.69 6.41
N LEU A 90 12.79 17.00 5.27
CA LEU A 90 14.09 16.84 4.64
C LEU A 90 14.53 18.06 3.80
N VAL A 91 13.59 18.85 3.28
CA VAL A 91 13.88 20.08 2.52
C VAL A 91 14.13 21.31 3.40
N MET A 92 13.95 21.21 4.73
CA MET A 92 14.22 22.31 5.65
C MET A 92 15.69 22.78 5.60
N GLU A 93 15.91 24.10 5.53
CA GLU A 93 17.22 24.74 5.29
C GLU A 93 18.32 24.45 6.34
N ASN A 94 17.99 23.89 7.50
CA ASN A 94 18.95 23.66 8.57
C ASN A 94 19.68 22.33 8.39
N HIS A 95 20.71 22.26 7.55
CA HIS A 95 21.44 21.01 7.27
C HIS A 95 22.67 20.76 8.16
N GLY A 96 22.70 21.33 9.37
CA GLY A 96 23.81 21.17 10.32
C GLY A 96 23.92 19.75 10.90
N LYS A 97 25.00 19.48 11.64
CA LYS A 97 25.24 18.17 12.30
C LYS A 97 24.04 17.69 13.13
N ARG A 98 23.42 18.60 13.88
CA ARG A 98 22.24 18.31 14.71
C ARG A 98 21.03 17.88 13.88
N TRP A 99 20.84 18.45 12.70
CA TRP A 99 19.78 18.04 11.79
C TRP A 99 20.04 16.65 11.21
N MET A 100 21.28 16.36 10.80
CA MET A 100 21.65 15.01 10.37
C MET A 100 21.39 13.95 11.45
N GLU A 101 21.65 14.27 12.72
CA GLU A 101 21.33 13.39 13.85
C GLU A 101 19.81 13.21 14.01
N TRP A 102 19.03 14.29 13.92
CA TRP A 102 17.56 14.24 13.99
C TRP A 102 16.92 13.48 12.83
N GLN A 103 17.48 13.61 11.63
CA GLN A 103 16.99 12.96 10.42
C GLN A 103 17.57 11.56 10.18
N SER A 104 18.41 11.06 11.09
CA SER A 104 19.06 9.74 10.95
C SER A 104 18.08 8.61 10.64
N HIS A 105 16.90 8.62 11.28
CA HIS A 105 15.85 7.64 11.02
C HIS A 105 15.25 7.72 9.60
N ASN A 106 15.30 8.88 8.94
CA ASN A 106 14.85 9.03 7.55
C ASN A 106 15.92 8.63 6.54
N PHE A 107 17.19 8.52 6.97
CA PHE A 107 18.31 8.09 6.14
C PHE A 107 18.70 6.64 6.34
N SER A 108 18.23 5.97 7.40
CA SER A 108 18.53 4.56 7.67
C SER A 108 18.26 3.58 6.50
N PRO A 109 17.28 3.80 5.59
CA PRO A 109 17.06 2.91 4.46
C PRO A 109 18.08 3.04 3.32
N VAL A 110 18.92 4.08 3.36
CA VAL A 110 19.88 4.44 2.30
C VAL A 110 21.22 3.75 2.57
N ASP A 111 21.98 3.40 1.54
CA ASP A 111 23.31 2.80 1.72
C ASP A 111 24.22 3.67 2.63
N PRO A 112 24.93 3.09 3.62
CA PRO A 112 25.75 3.86 4.56
C PRO A 112 26.81 4.77 3.91
N ASP A 113 27.34 4.42 2.74
CA ASP A 113 28.28 5.29 2.02
C ASP A 113 27.57 6.50 1.41
N ILE A 114 26.34 6.34 0.93
CA ILE A 114 25.50 7.44 0.46
C ILE A 114 25.02 8.30 1.65
N GLN A 115 24.70 7.70 2.80
CA GLN A 115 24.36 8.44 4.02
C GLN A 115 25.49 9.40 4.46
N LYS A 116 26.76 9.01 4.27
CA LYS A 116 27.91 9.89 4.57
C LYS A 116 27.93 11.12 3.65
N LEU A 117 27.46 10.98 2.40
CA LEU A 117 27.40 12.07 1.42
C LEU A 117 26.33 13.09 1.77
N PHE A 118 25.20 12.68 2.37
CA PHE A 118 24.16 13.61 2.81
C PHE A 118 24.69 14.73 3.72
N ARG A 119 25.80 14.54 4.44
CA ARG A 119 26.38 15.61 5.27
C ARG A 119 26.98 16.77 4.46
N ARG A 120 27.36 16.53 3.21
CA ARG A 120 28.19 17.44 2.40
C ARG A 120 27.53 17.83 1.09
N ASP A 121 26.60 17.02 0.61
CA ASP A 121 25.94 17.19 -0.67
C ASP A 121 24.47 17.60 -0.46
N ALA A 122 24.17 18.87 -0.72
CA ALA A 122 22.82 19.42 -0.56
C ALA A 122 21.88 18.93 -1.67
N ASP A 123 22.37 18.89 -2.90
CA ASP A 123 21.60 18.47 -4.06
C ASP A 123 21.21 16.99 -3.94
N LEU A 124 22.07 16.16 -3.36
CA LEU A 124 21.75 14.76 -3.07
C LEU A 124 20.65 14.62 -2.01
N ARG A 125 20.68 15.44 -0.95
CA ARG A 125 19.62 15.45 0.08
C ARG A 125 18.29 15.88 -0.51
N GLU A 126 18.30 16.94 -1.32
CA GLU A 126 17.12 17.42 -2.01
C GLU A 126 16.58 16.36 -2.99
N ALA A 127 17.46 15.72 -3.77
CA ALA A 127 17.08 14.64 -4.68
C ALA A 127 16.48 13.44 -3.93
N TYR A 128 16.99 13.10 -2.74
CA TYR A 128 16.41 12.07 -1.88
C TYR A 128 15.04 12.50 -1.32
N ALA A 129 14.92 13.73 -0.81
CA ALA A 129 13.65 14.28 -0.35
C ALA A 129 12.60 14.25 -1.47
N ASN A 130 12.99 14.58 -2.70
CA ASN A 130 12.13 14.58 -3.88
C ASN A 130 11.57 13.19 -4.23
N VAL A 131 12.20 12.10 -3.80
CA VAL A 131 11.62 10.75 -3.93
C VAL A 131 10.30 10.65 -3.17
N PHE A 132 10.23 11.20 -1.95
CA PHE A 132 9.01 11.21 -1.15
C PHE A 132 7.92 12.09 -1.77
N MET A 133 8.29 13.22 -2.37
CA MET A 133 7.36 14.04 -3.14
C MET A 133 6.81 13.30 -4.36
N ALA A 134 7.65 12.53 -5.06
CA ALA A 134 7.22 11.69 -6.18
C ALA A 134 6.27 10.56 -5.74
N ILE A 135 6.51 9.93 -4.58
CA ILE A 135 5.58 8.96 -3.97
C ILE A 135 4.22 9.60 -3.69
N SER A 136 4.20 10.75 -3.01
CA SER A 136 2.97 11.49 -2.71
C SER A 136 2.21 11.86 -3.99
N SER A 137 2.95 12.28 -5.03
CA SER A 137 2.38 12.61 -6.35
C SER A 137 1.77 11.40 -7.06
N CYS A 138 2.39 10.22 -6.98
CA CYS A 138 1.80 8.99 -7.50
C CYS A 138 0.43 8.72 -6.85
N LEU A 139 0.37 8.80 -5.52
CA LEU A 139 -0.84 8.54 -4.75
C LEU A 139 -1.93 9.57 -5.07
N GLU A 140 -1.57 10.84 -5.17
CA GLU A 140 -2.52 11.91 -5.50
C GLU A 140 -3.20 11.69 -6.84
N ASP A 141 -2.41 11.34 -7.86
CA ASP A 141 -2.89 11.10 -9.22
C ASP A 141 -3.62 9.75 -9.37
N GLY A 142 -3.77 8.98 -8.29
CA GLY A 142 -4.43 7.68 -8.34
C GLY A 142 -3.60 6.64 -9.10
N SER A 143 -2.29 6.62 -8.86
CA SER A 143 -1.37 5.58 -9.36
C SER A 143 -0.63 4.92 -8.21
N VAL A 144 -0.49 3.59 -8.25
CA VAL A 144 0.31 2.89 -7.24
C VAL A 144 1.76 3.38 -7.35
N PRO A 145 2.44 3.71 -6.24
CA PRO A 145 3.81 4.19 -6.26
C PRO A 145 4.81 3.05 -6.51
N TYR A 146 4.65 2.27 -7.58
CA TYR A 146 5.69 1.35 -8.04
C TYR A 146 6.99 2.12 -8.28
N THR A 147 8.14 1.45 -8.10
CA THR A 147 9.46 2.02 -8.44
C THR A 147 9.48 2.67 -9.83
N SER A 148 8.86 2.02 -10.83
CA SER A 148 8.73 2.58 -12.19
C SER A 148 7.92 3.88 -12.24
N ASN A 149 6.81 3.97 -11.52
CA ASN A 149 5.96 5.16 -11.45
C ASN A 149 6.65 6.31 -10.71
N ILE A 150 7.31 6.02 -9.58
CA ILE A 150 8.11 7.00 -8.83
C ILE A 150 9.22 7.57 -9.74
N LEU A 151 9.94 6.69 -10.44
CA LEU A 151 10.98 7.10 -11.38
C LEU A 151 10.44 7.96 -12.52
N TRP A 152 9.27 7.60 -13.06
CA TRP A 152 8.60 8.36 -14.08
C TRP A 152 8.22 9.76 -13.56
N LYS A 153 7.60 9.85 -12.38
CA LYS A 153 7.28 11.14 -11.74
C LYS A 153 8.51 11.99 -11.49
N GLY A 154 9.57 11.44 -10.94
CA GLY A 154 10.80 12.18 -10.66
C GLY A 154 11.58 12.61 -11.92
N LYS A 155 11.33 11.98 -13.08
CA LYS A 155 11.92 12.39 -14.37
C LYS A 155 11.15 13.54 -15.04
N TYR A 156 9.83 13.55 -14.91
CA TYR A 156 8.94 14.47 -15.64
C TYR A 156 8.30 15.55 -14.76
N SER A 157 8.70 15.64 -13.49
CA SER A 157 8.27 16.70 -12.57
C SER A 157 9.36 17.76 -12.39
N ASN A 158 9.02 18.81 -11.66
CA ASN A 158 9.99 19.83 -11.21
C ASN A 158 10.88 19.34 -10.06
N TYR A 159 10.79 18.06 -9.66
CA TYR A 159 11.47 17.48 -8.51
C TYR A 159 12.51 16.45 -8.98
N PRO A 160 13.72 16.88 -9.37
CA PRO A 160 14.71 15.97 -9.92
C PRO A 160 15.19 14.98 -8.86
N ILE A 161 15.07 13.69 -9.15
CA ILE A 161 15.58 12.58 -8.32
C ILE A 161 16.86 11.94 -8.90
N ALA A 162 17.32 12.42 -10.06
CA ALA A 162 18.37 11.78 -10.84
C ALA A 162 19.72 11.70 -10.11
N HIS A 163 20.04 12.69 -9.27
CA HIS A 163 21.27 12.69 -8.47
C HIS A 163 21.29 11.51 -7.49
N PHE A 164 20.21 11.30 -6.74
CA PHE A 164 20.08 10.17 -5.81
C PHE A 164 20.15 8.82 -6.55
N LYS A 165 19.39 8.66 -7.63
CA LYS A 165 19.40 7.43 -8.44
C LYS A 165 20.78 7.12 -9.03
N GLY A 166 21.51 8.16 -9.47
CA GLY A 166 22.81 8.02 -10.11
C GLY A 166 23.88 7.38 -9.22
N LEU A 167 23.66 7.34 -7.90
CA LEU A 167 24.56 6.72 -6.93
C LEU A 167 24.31 5.23 -6.69
N GLY A 168 23.32 4.63 -7.37
CA GLY A 168 23.06 3.19 -7.31
C GLY A 168 22.07 2.77 -6.22
N ASP A 169 21.42 3.72 -5.56
CA ASP A 169 20.41 3.45 -4.54
C ASP A 169 19.00 3.35 -5.14
N GLU A 170 18.15 2.57 -4.47
CA GLU A 170 16.82 2.25 -4.99
C GLU A 170 15.75 3.14 -4.35
N VAL A 171 14.95 3.81 -5.18
CA VAL A 171 13.75 4.54 -4.73
C VAL A 171 12.76 3.62 -3.99
N GLY A 172 12.88 2.30 -4.18
CA GLY A 172 12.17 1.28 -3.41
C GLY A 172 12.48 1.34 -1.90
N SER A 173 13.72 1.63 -1.49
CA SER A 173 14.09 1.78 -0.08
C SER A 173 13.34 2.93 0.59
N ALA A 174 13.18 4.05 -0.11
CA ALA A 174 12.40 5.20 0.36
C ALA A 174 10.89 4.86 0.44
N LEU A 175 10.37 4.11 -0.52
CA LEU A 175 8.99 3.62 -0.48
C LEU A 175 8.75 2.66 0.69
N GLY A 176 9.64 1.69 0.90
CA GLY A 176 9.58 0.77 2.04
C GLY A 176 9.65 1.51 3.38
N HIS A 177 10.44 2.59 3.45
CA HIS A 177 10.46 3.47 4.62
C HIS A 177 9.10 4.14 4.88
N CYS A 178 8.42 4.61 3.84
CA CYS A 178 7.06 5.13 3.98
C CYS A 178 6.10 4.08 4.54
N PHE A 179 6.12 2.86 4.01
CA PHE A 179 5.26 1.78 4.49
C PHE A 179 5.51 1.45 5.97
N ARG A 180 6.78 1.28 6.38
CA ARG A 180 7.12 1.02 7.79
C ARG A 180 6.72 2.17 8.71
N ALA A 181 6.91 3.41 8.25
CA ALA A 181 6.52 4.57 9.05
C ALA A 181 5.00 4.66 9.21
N VAL A 182 4.23 4.32 8.17
CA VAL A 182 2.76 4.24 8.27
C VAL A 182 2.34 3.08 9.17
N GLN A 183 2.95 1.90 9.03
CA GLN A 183 2.69 0.75 9.90
C GLN A 183 2.88 1.11 11.37
N SER A 184 4.01 1.74 11.71
CA SER A 184 4.27 2.18 13.08
C SER A 184 3.19 3.15 13.59
N GLN A 185 2.66 4.02 12.73
CA GLN A 185 1.61 4.97 13.11
C GLN A 185 0.20 4.35 13.17
N ASP A 186 -0.01 3.24 12.46
CA ASP A 186 -1.23 2.42 12.55
C ASP A 186 -1.23 1.65 13.88
N GLU A 187 -0.10 1.03 14.22
CA GLU A 187 0.10 0.27 15.46
C GLU A 187 -0.03 1.14 16.72
N ASP A 188 0.52 2.36 16.71
CA ASP A 188 0.44 3.29 17.85
C ASP A 188 -0.83 4.17 17.84
N GLY A 189 -1.61 4.13 16.76
CA GLY A 189 -2.85 4.89 16.58
C GLY A 189 -2.66 6.40 16.34
N SER A 190 -1.43 6.90 16.25
CA SER A 190 -1.13 8.32 16.09
C SER A 190 -1.67 8.91 14.78
N HIS A 191 -1.70 8.11 13.70
CA HIS A 191 -2.30 8.56 12.45
C HIS A 191 -3.82 8.74 12.58
N LEU A 192 -4.49 7.78 13.24
CA LEU A 192 -5.93 7.83 13.48
C LEU A 192 -6.30 9.02 14.37
N GLU A 193 -5.51 9.31 15.41
CA GLU A 193 -5.71 10.46 16.29
C GLU A 193 -5.61 11.78 15.51
N ALA A 194 -4.58 11.94 14.68
CA ALA A 194 -4.32 13.18 13.95
C ALA A 194 -5.27 13.42 12.76
N PHE A 195 -5.75 12.37 12.10
CA PHE A 195 -6.54 12.46 10.85
C PHE A 195 -7.92 11.82 10.94
N LYS A 196 -8.46 11.67 12.16
CA LYS A 196 -9.73 10.98 12.44
C LYS A 196 -10.86 11.38 11.49
N GLU A 197 -11.11 12.67 11.33
CA GLU A 197 -12.20 13.18 10.50
C GLU A 197 -12.01 12.81 9.02
N ASN A 198 -10.77 12.80 8.51
CA ASN A 198 -10.49 12.37 7.15
C ASN A 198 -10.69 10.86 7.00
N ILE A 199 -10.23 10.06 7.97
CA ILE A 199 -10.28 8.59 7.93
C ILE A 199 -11.71 8.06 8.09
N GLU A 200 -12.53 8.67 8.94
CA GLU A 200 -13.93 8.26 9.15
C GLU A 200 -14.78 8.38 7.88
N ASN A 201 -14.42 9.29 6.97
CA ASN A 201 -15.07 9.46 5.67
C ASN A 201 -14.60 8.48 4.59
N LEU A 202 -13.56 7.67 4.87
CA LEU A 202 -13.00 6.69 3.94
C LEU A 202 -13.54 5.28 4.21
N LEU A 203 -13.83 4.57 3.12
CA LEU A 203 -14.26 3.18 3.17
C LEU A 203 -13.20 2.29 3.84
N LYS A 204 -13.67 1.38 4.70
CA LYS A 204 -12.83 0.36 5.32
C LYS A 204 -12.50 -0.74 4.33
N CYS A 205 -11.31 -1.30 4.44
CA CYS A 205 -10.85 -2.39 3.61
C CYS A 205 -10.00 -3.38 4.42
N GLU A 206 -9.98 -4.64 4.02
CA GLU A 206 -9.04 -5.64 4.58
C GLU A 206 -7.58 -5.22 4.40
N ASN A 207 -7.27 -4.47 3.35
CA ASN A 207 -5.91 -3.98 3.08
C ASN A 207 -5.53 -2.75 3.92
N ASP A 208 -6.40 -2.24 4.80
CA ASP A 208 -6.10 -1.03 5.61
C ASP A 208 -4.85 -1.20 6.48
N SER A 209 -4.60 -2.42 6.98
CA SER A 209 -3.48 -2.75 7.86
C SER A 209 -2.62 -3.90 7.31
N ASP A 210 -2.68 -4.19 6.00
CA ASP A 210 -1.91 -5.26 5.38
C ASP A 210 -0.51 -4.76 4.94
N PHE A 211 0.35 -4.51 5.92
CA PHE A 211 1.71 -3.98 5.73
C PHE A 211 2.76 -5.02 5.38
N GLU A 212 2.38 -6.30 5.26
CA GLU A 212 3.28 -7.34 4.78
C GLU A 212 3.10 -7.51 3.27
N ARG A 213 1.85 -7.73 2.83
CA ARG A 213 1.53 -8.11 1.46
C ARG A 213 1.44 -6.91 0.51
N VAL A 214 0.91 -5.76 0.97
CA VAL A 214 0.75 -4.60 0.08
C VAL A 214 2.11 -4.05 -0.40
N PRO A 215 3.14 -3.90 0.46
CA PRO A 215 4.49 -3.53 0.01
C PRO A 215 5.08 -4.52 -1.00
N GLU A 216 4.94 -5.83 -0.76
CA GLU A 216 5.39 -6.89 -1.67
C GLU A 216 4.76 -6.73 -3.06
N LEU A 217 3.43 -6.55 -3.11
CA LEU A 217 2.71 -6.33 -4.36
C LEU A 217 3.04 -4.98 -5.03
N CYS A 218 3.57 -4.01 -4.27
CA CYS A 218 4.14 -2.77 -4.81
C CYS A 218 5.57 -2.94 -5.35
N GLY A 219 6.13 -4.15 -5.32
CA GLY A 219 7.47 -4.49 -5.82
C GLY A 219 8.58 -4.25 -4.80
N LEU A 220 8.28 -4.35 -3.50
CA LEU A 220 9.27 -4.33 -2.43
C LEU A 220 9.53 -5.77 -1.96
N ASP A 221 10.64 -6.37 -2.39
CA ASP A 221 10.95 -7.76 -2.06
C ASP A 221 11.32 -7.94 -0.57
N ASP A 222 10.85 -9.06 0.02
CA ASP A 222 11.20 -9.58 1.36
C ASP A 222 12.72 -9.73 1.59
N GLY A 223 13.49 -9.78 0.51
CA GLY A 223 14.93 -9.98 0.48
C GLY A 223 15.77 -8.71 0.66
N THR A 224 15.14 -7.55 0.79
CA THR A 224 15.85 -6.38 1.33
C THR A 224 16.13 -6.70 2.80
N THR A 225 17.27 -7.30 3.11
CA THR A 225 17.70 -7.45 4.50
C THR A 225 17.91 -6.04 5.06
N TRP A 226 16.86 -5.55 5.74
CA TRP A 226 16.81 -4.26 6.41
C TRP A 226 17.69 -4.33 7.67
N GLY A 227 18.98 -4.06 7.51
CA GLY A 227 19.98 -3.97 8.59
C GLY A 227 20.56 -2.58 8.70
#